data_AF-A0A835GI68-F1
#
_entry.id   AF-A0A835GI68-F1
#
_cell.length_a   1.000
_cell.length_b   1.000
_cell.length_c   1.000
_cell.angle_alpha   90.00
_cell.angle_beta   90.00
_cell.angle_gamma   90.00
#
_symmetry.space_group_name_H-M   'P 1'
#
loop_
_entity.id
_entity.type
_entity.pdbx_description
1 polymer ?
#
loop_
_entity_poly.entity_id
_entity_poly.type
_entity_poly.pdbx_seq_one_letter_code
_entity_poly.pdbx_strand_id
1 'polypeptide(L)'
;MPGCSILGCRAYKRTHLPNLTMHRLPKKDRQKWLDIIGVENINLQFKEPRICSLHFDDKSFNRTLDVIRLRDEALPSSDLIITIM
;
A
#
# COMPACT_ATOMS: atom_id res chain seq x y z
N MET A 1 1.13 2.75 16.04
CA MET A 1 0.99 3.83 15.02
C MET A 1 0.78 3.19 13.66
N PRO A 2 -0.06 3.72 12.76
CA PRO A 2 -0.30 3.09 11.46
C PRO A 2 0.90 3.33 10.52
N GLY A 3 1.83 2.37 10.49
CA GLY A 3 2.86 2.24 9.47
C GLY A 3 2.39 1.33 8.33
N CYS A 4 3.23 1.16 7.31
CA CYS A 4 2.99 0.16 6.29
C CYS A 4 3.09 -1.24 6.88
N SER A 5 2.19 -2.12 6.44
CA SER A 5 2.16 -3.52 6.86
C SER A 5 3.07 -4.41 6.01
N ILE A 6 3.65 -3.90 4.92
CA ILE A 6 4.68 -4.63 4.18
C ILE A 6 5.92 -4.79 5.07
N LEU A 7 6.41 -6.02 5.20
CA LEU A 7 7.65 -6.30 5.94
C LEU A 7 8.82 -5.59 5.25
N GLY A 8 9.72 -5.01 6.05
CA GLY A 8 10.83 -4.20 5.53
C GLY A 8 10.44 -2.76 5.17
N CYS A 9 9.17 -2.48 4.89
CA CYS A 9 8.72 -1.12 4.58
C CYS A 9 8.69 -0.23 5.82
N ARG A 10 9.62 0.74 5.86
CA ARG A 10 9.72 1.74 6.94
C ARG A 10 8.85 2.97 6.71
N ALA A 11 7.88 2.90 5.80
CA ALA A 11 6.97 4.01 5.53
C ALA A 11 5.95 4.16 6.66
N TYR A 12 5.90 5.34 7.27
CA TYR A 12 4.91 5.71 8.28
C TYR A 12 4.51 7.18 8.13
N LYS A 13 3.31 7.55 8.60
CA LYS A 13 2.73 8.90 8.43
C LYS A 13 3.61 10.09 8.87
N ARG A 14 4.63 9.88 9.71
CA ARG A 14 5.57 10.92 10.16
C ARG A 14 6.85 11.00 9.33
N THR A 15 7.09 10.06 8.41
CA THR A 15 8.15 10.29 7.41
C THR A 15 7.76 11.55 6.64
N HIS A 16 8.67 12.52 6.54
CA HIS A 16 8.49 13.76 5.77
C HIS A 16 8.50 13.45 4.25
N LEU A 17 7.90 12.35 3.84
CA LEU A 17 7.71 11.96 2.46
C LEU A 17 6.48 12.71 1.95
N PRO A 18 6.65 13.76 1.13
CA PRO A 18 5.52 14.44 0.53
C PRO A 18 4.71 13.42 -0.29
N ASN A 19 3.39 13.43 -0.13
CA ASN A 19 2.43 12.57 -0.84
C ASN A 19 2.39 11.08 -0.42
N LEU A 20 2.98 10.72 0.73
CA LEU A 20 2.82 9.37 1.27
C LEU A 20 1.39 9.16 1.81
N THR A 21 0.61 8.33 1.13
CA THR A 21 -0.75 7.95 1.54
C THR A 21 -0.79 6.50 2.00
N MET A 22 -1.70 6.20 2.94
CA MET A 22 -1.86 4.87 3.53
C MET A 22 -3.21 4.29 3.16
N HIS A 23 -3.21 3.21 2.38
CA HIS A 23 -4.41 2.57 1.84
C HIS A 23 -4.74 1.31 2.64
N ARG A 24 -6.00 1.17 3.05
CA ARG A 24 -6.48 -0.08 3.67
C ARG A 24 -6.68 -1.11 2.57
N LEU A 25 -6.55 -2.39 2.93
CA LEU A 25 -6.89 -3.45 1.99
C LEU A 25 -8.38 -3.35 1.62
N PRO A 26 -8.72 -3.32 0.32
CA PRO A 26 -10.11 -3.29 -0.13
C PRO A 26 -10.80 -4.59 0.28
N LYS A 27 -12.08 -4.53 0.69
CA LYS A 27 -12.82 -5.74 1.10
C LYS A 27 -13.02 -6.73 -0.07
N LYS A 28 -13.24 -6.20 -1.28
CA LYS A 28 -13.53 -6.98 -2.49
C LYS A 28 -12.26 -7.62 -3.09
N ASP A 29 -11.20 -6.83 -3.22
CA ASP A 29 -9.94 -7.27 -3.85
C ASP A 29 -8.85 -7.65 -2.85
N ARG A 30 -9.25 -7.91 -1.59
CA ARG A 30 -8.33 -8.29 -0.50
C ARG A 30 -7.44 -9.47 -0.90
N GLN A 31 -8.06 -10.52 -1.46
CA GLN A 31 -7.34 -11.74 -1.80
C GLN A 31 -6.30 -11.47 -2.90
N LYS A 32 -6.67 -10.73 -3.95
CA LYS A 32 -5.73 -10.36 -5.03
C LYS A 32 -4.54 -9.57 -4.51
N TRP A 33 -4.77 -8.64 -3.58
CA TRP A 33 -3.68 -7.89 -2.95
C TRP A 33 -2.76 -8.82 -2.17
N LEU A 34 -3.31 -9.74 -1.38
CA LEU A 34 -2.51 -10.72 -0.64
C LEU A 34 -1.74 -11.68 -1.56
N ASP A 35 -2.34 -12.09 -2.68
CA ASP A 35 -1.70 -12.98 -3.66
C ASP A 35 -0.52 -12.29 -4.36
N ILE A 36 -0.64 -11.00 -4.68
CA ILE A 36 0.45 -10.22 -5.29
C ILE A 36 1.54 -9.89 -4.28
N ILE A 37 1.15 -9.54 -3.05
CA ILE A 37 2.08 -9.13 -2.02
C ILE A 37 2.84 -10.33 -1.44
N GLY A 38 2.19 -11.48 -1.34
CA GLY A 38 2.62 -12.58 -0.50
C GLY A 38 2.15 -12.37 0.93
N VAL A 39 1.42 -13.35 1.47
CA VAL A 39 0.90 -13.31 2.85
C VAL A 39 2.06 -13.23 3.86
N GLU A 40 3.18 -13.86 3.53
CA GLU A 40 4.44 -13.85 4.26
C GLU A 40 5.08 -12.46 4.33
N ASN A 41 4.84 -11.60 3.34
CA ASN A 41 5.40 -10.25 3.27
C ASN A 41 4.51 -9.20 3.94
N ILE A 42 3.35 -9.60 4.49
CA ILE A 42 2.47 -8.72 5.26
C ILE A 42 2.52 -9.05 6.74
N ASN A 43 2.74 -8.02 7.53
CA ASN A 43 2.49 -8.05 8.96
C ASN A 43 0.98 -8.02 9.24
N LEU A 44 0.39 -9.21 9.39
CA LEU A 44 -1.01 -9.42 9.77
C LEU A 44 -1.28 -9.23 11.28
N GLN A 45 -0.29 -8.87 12.09
CA GLN A 45 -0.51 -8.61 13.53
C GLN A 45 -1.38 -7.36 13.77
N PHE A 46 -1.47 -6.47 12.79
CA PHE A 46 -2.34 -5.31 12.87
C PHE A 46 -3.79 -5.67 12.51
N LYS A 47 -4.74 -5.25 13.38
CA LYS A 47 -6.19 -5.44 13.17
C LYS A 47 -6.68 -4.90 11.82
N GLU A 48 -6.03 -3.86 11.30
CA GLU A 48 -6.27 -3.31 9.96
C GLU A 48 -4.95 -3.08 9.23
N PRO A 49 -4.48 -4.02 8.39
CA PRO A 49 -3.27 -3.83 7.61
C PRO A 49 -3.43 -2.67 6.62
N ARG A 50 -2.34 -1.93 6.40
CA ARG A 50 -2.31 -0.76 5.51
C ARG A 50 -1.07 -0.78 4.64
N ILE A 51 -1.25 -0.50 3.35
CA ILE A 51 -0.18 -0.46 2.36
C ILE A 51 0.05 1.00 1.98
N CYS A 52 1.31 1.45 1.92
CA CYS A 52 1.61 2.82 1.54
C CYS A 52 1.58 2.99 0.01
N SER A 53 1.48 4.24 -0.47
CA SER A 53 1.43 4.55 -1.91
C SER A 53 2.66 4.11 -2.70
N LEU A 54 3.80 3.87 -2.05
CA LEU A 54 5.04 3.44 -2.70
C LEU A 54 4.96 2.05 -3.34
N HIS A 55 3.99 1.22 -2.92
CA HIS A 55 3.80 -0.13 -3.47
C HIS A 55 2.79 -0.16 -4.63
N PHE A 56 2.38 1.00 -5.13
CA PHE A 56 1.48 1.12 -6.27
C PHE A 56 2.16 1.92 -7.37
N ASP A 57 1.88 1.56 -8.61
CA ASP A 57 2.29 2.38 -9.75
C ASP A 57 1.57 3.75 -9.71
N ASP A 58 2.23 4.79 -10.20
CA ASP A 58 1.65 6.13 -10.28
C ASP A 58 0.33 6.17 -11.08
N LYS A 59 0.16 5.28 -12.06
CA LYS A 59 -1.07 5.12 -12.85
C LYS A 59 -2.24 4.54 -12.06
N SER A 60 -1.97 3.90 -10.91
CA SER A 60 -3.01 3.37 -10.02
C SER A 60 -3.73 4.47 -9.23
N PHE A 61 -3.26 5.72 -9.31
CA PHE A 61 -3.87 6.85 -8.63
C PHE A 61 -4.69 7.73 -9.58
N ASN A 62 -5.90 8.06 -9.16
CA ASN A 62 -6.66 9.17 -9.70
C ASN A 62 -6.19 10.44 -9.00
N ARG A 63 -5.57 11.33 -9.78
CA ARG A 63 -5.21 12.68 -9.36
C ARG A 63 -6.24 13.62 -9.97
N THR A 64 -7.26 14.00 -9.20
CA THR A 64 -8.30 14.93 -9.63
C THR A 64 -8.27 16.14 -8.71
N LEU A 65 -7.96 17.32 -9.26
CA LEU A 65 -7.70 18.54 -8.48
C LEU A 65 -6.62 18.27 -7.43
N ASP A 66 -6.86 18.64 -6.17
CA ASP A 66 -5.96 18.41 -5.04
C ASP A 66 -6.18 17.07 -4.32
N VAL A 67 -7.00 16.18 -4.89
CA VAL A 67 -7.35 14.90 -4.27
C VAL A 67 -6.67 13.75 -5.00
N ILE A 68 -5.77 13.05 -4.28
CA ILE A 68 -5.16 11.80 -4.72
C ILE A 68 -5.94 10.63 -4.11
N ARG A 69 -6.55 9.80 -4.96
CA ARG A 69 -7.23 8.56 -4.55
C ARG A 69 -6.68 7.37 -5.31
N LEU A 70 -6.51 6.27 -4.62
CA LEU A 70 -6.23 5.00 -5.26
C LEU A 70 -7.47 4.55 -6.04
N ARG A 71 -7.30 4.06 -7.27
CA ARG A 71 -8.39 3.52 -8.09
C ARG A 71 -8.98 2.27 -7.43
N ASP A 72 -10.27 2.02 -7.65
CA ASP A 72 -10.96 0.87 -7.04
C ASP A 72 -10.35 -0.48 -7.46
N GLU A 73 -9.88 -0.58 -8.72
CA GLU A 73 -9.24 -1.78 -9.26
C GLU A 73 -7.71 -1.72 -9.20
N ALA A 74 -7.15 -0.74 -8.48
CA ALA A 74 -5.71 -0.66 -8.31
C ALA A 74 -5.20 -1.88 -7.55
N LEU A 75 -4.15 -2.47 -8.10
CA LEU A 75 -3.40 -3.54 -7.48
C LEU A 75 -2.02 -3.01 -7.07
N PRO A 76 -1.47 -3.51 -5.95
CA PRO A 76 -0.08 -3.27 -5.62
C PRO A 76 0.83 -3.89 -6.70
N SER A 77 2.02 -3.34 -6.88
CA SER A 77 2.99 -3.87 -7.84
C SER A 77 3.92 -4.85 -7.12
N SER A 78 4.05 -6.08 -7.65
CA SER A 78 5.00 -7.08 -7.16
C SER A 78 6.43 -6.55 -7.11
N ASP A 79 6.82 -5.77 -8.12
CA ASP A 79 8.19 -5.26 -8.27
C ASP A 79 8.52 -4.20 -7.21
N LEU A 80 7.52 -3.41 -6.82
CA LEU A 80 7.64 -2.36 -5.79
C LEU A 80 7.54 -2.90 -4.36
N ILE A 81 7.30 -4.21 -4.19
CA ILE A 81 7.27 -4.87 -2.89
C ILE A 81 8.65 -5.44 -2.56
N ILE A 82 9.31 -6.06 -3.54
CA ILE A 82 10.64 -6.67 -3.37
C ILE A 82 11.74 -5.61 -3.25
N THR A 83 11.60 -4.48 -3.94
CA THR A 83 12.63 -3.41 -3.97
C THR A 83 12.86 -2.73 -2.60
N ILE A 84 11.97 -2.93 -1.62
CA ILE A 84 12.05 -2.29 -0.29
C ILE A 84 12.54 -3.28 0.79
N MET A 85 12.82 -4.54 0.43
CA MET A 85 13.49 -5.54 1.28
C MET A 85 14.99 -5.54 1.05
#